data_AF-A0A9D2GYE7-F1
#
_entry.id   AF-A0A9D2GYE7-F1
#
_cell.length_a   1.000
_cell.length_b   1.000
_cell.length_c   1.000
_cell.angle_alpha   90.00
_cell.angle_beta   90.00
_cell.angle_gamma   90.00
#
_symmetry.space_group_name_H-M   'P 1'
#
loop_
_entity.id
_entity.type
_entity.pdbx_description
1 polymer ?
#
loop_
_entity_poly.entity_id
_entity_poly.type
_entity_poly.pdbx_seq_one_letter_code
_entity_poly.pdbx_strand_id
1 'polypeptide(L)'
;MKLIALFVSALLSLPMFGQQDLFPDGTPIPEWFRQNEIVNIRDLGSAYNLADYGIVNDSTVLQTEKIQAVIDRAAEQGGVVIVPKGTYLTGALFFKPRTHLHLEEGATLKGSDDISNFPIVDTRIEGQSVKYFSALINADKVNGFTISGSGTINGNGLRYWKSFWLRRQWNPKCTNMDEMRP
;
A
#
# COMPACT_ATOMS: atom_id res chain seq x y z
N MET A 1 44.17 38.15 55.17
CA MET A 1 43.59 36.88 54.68
C MET A 1 42.82 37.21 53.41
N LYS A 2 43.34 36.82 52.23
CA LYS A 2 42.84 37.25 50.91
C LYS A 2 41.62 36.43 50.49
N LEU A 3 40.57 37.12 50.05
CA LEU A 3 39.32 36.58 49.52
C LEU A 3 39.59 35.74 48.26
N ILE A 4 39.11 34.50 48.24
CA ILE A 4 39.13 33.61 47.08
C ILE A 4 37.95 33.98 46.18
N ALA A 5 38.23 34.43 44.95
CA ALA A 5 37.22 34.63 43.93
C ALA A 5 36.85 33.28 43.29
N LEU A 6 35.58 32.87 43.40
CA LEU A 6 35.06 31.67 42.76
C LEU A 6 34.65 32.03 41.32
N PHE A 7 35.41 31.56 40.33
CA PHE A 7 35.06 31.66 38.92
C PHE A 7 34.00 30.59 38.60
N VAL A 8 32.74 31.00 38.43
CA VAL A 8 31.68 30.13 37.89
C VAL A 8 31.81 30.16 36.37
N SER A 9 32.41 29.10 35.81
CA SER A 9 32.41 28.87 34.37
C SER A 9 31.02 28.30 34.00
N ALA A 10 30.24 29.10 33.28
CA ALA A 10 29.00 28.64 32.66
C ALA A 10 29.36 27.91 31.36
N LEU A 11 29.37 26.58 31.40
CA LEU A 11 29.42 25.72 30.22
C LEU A 11 28.11 25.90 29.45
N LEU A 12 28.12 26.75 28.42
CA LEU A 12 27.10 26.77 27.37
C LEU A 12 27.22 25.47 26.57
N SER A 13 26.38 24.49 26.91
CA SER A 13 26.13 23.32 26.07
C SER A 13 25.42 23.80 24.79
N LEU A 14 26.18 24.02 23.73
CA LEU A 14 25.60 24.12 22.39
C LEU A 14 24.91 22.79 22.09
N PRO A 15 23.64 22.78 21.65
CA PRO A 15 23.01 21.54 21.22
C PRO A 15 23.84 21.01 20.05
N MET A 16 24.40 19.82 20.24
CA MET A 16 25.07 19.07 19.18
C MET A 16 24.00 18.82 18.11
N PHE A 17 23.99 19.61 17.04
CA PHE A 17 23.14 19.32 15.89
C PHE A 17 23.57 17.94 15.38
N GLY A 18 22.70 16.95 15.55
CA GLY A 18 22.92 15.61 15.02
C GLY A 18 23.21 15.71 13.53
N GLN A 19 24.19 14.94 13.07
CA GLN A 19 24.54 14.87 11.65
C GLN A 19 23.27 14.55 10.85
N GLN A 20 22.92 15.41 9.88
CA GLN A 20 21.76 15.19 9.01
C GLN A 20 21.98 13.92 8.19
N ASP A 21 21.11 12.92 8.36
CA ASP A 21 21.17 11.71 7.54
C ASP A 21 20.92 12.05 6.06
N LEU A 22 21.67 11.39 5.17
CA LEU A 22 21.59 11.58 3.73
C LEU A 22 21.09 10.28 3.06
N PHE A 23 20.33 10.41 1.98
CA PHE A 23 20.05 9.30 1.06
C PHE A 23 21.36 8.85 0.36
N PRO A 24 21.38 7.66 -0.29
CA PRO A 24 22.56 7.18 -1.01
C PRO A 24 23.06 8.12 -2.12
N ASP A 25 22.21 9.01 -2.62
CA ASP A 25 22.56 10.04 -3.61
C ASP A 25 23.10 11.35 -2.98
N GLY A 26 23.22 11.41 -1.65
CA GLY A 26 23.72 12.56 -0.90
C GLY A 26 22.67 13.62 -0.56
N THR A 27 21.41 13.46 -0.98
CA THR A 27 20.35 14.40 -0.62
C THR A 27 19.92 14.23 0.85
N PRO A 28 19.60 15.31 1.58
CA PRO A 28 19.20 15.21 2.98
C PRO A 28 17.87 14.47 3.13
N ILE A 29 17.81 13.53 4.07
CA ILE A 29 16.55 12.85 4.40
C ILE A 29 15.61 13.88 5.05
N PRO A 30 14.43 14.15 4.46
CA PRO A 30 13.50 15.13 5.00
C PRO A 30 12.83 14.61 6.28
N GLU A 31 12.42 15.52 7.16
CA GLU A 31 11.86 15.16 8.48
C GLU A 31 10.61 14.28 8.38
N TRP A 32 9.80 14.46 7.34
CA TRP A 32 8.60 13.63 7.12
C TRP A 32 8.92 12.14 6.99
N PHE A 33 10.13 11.78 6.55
CA PHE A 33 10.55 10.38 6.40
C PHE A 33 10.59 9.63 7.75
N ARG A 34 10.69 10.35 8.86
CA ARG A 34 10.72 9.78 10.22
C ARG A 34 9.36 9.79 10.91
N GLN A 35 8.35 10.41 10.32
CA GLN A 35 7.02 10.50 10.92
C GLN A 35 6.33 9.13 10.87
N ASN A 36 5.86 8.67 12.02
CA ASN A 36 5.18 7.37 12.19
C ASN A 36 3.81 7.50 12.87
N GLU A 37 3.18 8.66 12.71
CA GLU A 37 1.89 8.97 13.31
C GLU A 37 0.76 8.20 12.63
N ILE A 38 -0.29 7.91 13.41
CA ILE A 38 -1.50 7.31 12.88
C ILE A 38 -2.21 8.34 12.02
N VAL A 39 -2.40 8.02 10.74
CA VAL A 39 -3.13 8.88 9.81
C VAL A 39 -4.61 8.91 10.17
N ASN A 40 -5.12 10.11 10.47
CA ASN A 40 -6.56 10.32 10.61
C ASN A 40 -7.21 10.43 9.24
N ILE A 41 -7.99 9.41 8.86
CA ILE A 41 -8.63 9.35 7.54
C ILE A 41 -9.59 10.51 7.25
N ARG A 42 -10.09 11.20 8.29
CA ARG A 42 -10.96 12.37 8.12
C ARG A 42 -10.24 13.57 7.53
N ASP A 43 -8.91 13.60 7.63
CA ASP A 43 -8.08 14.68 7.12
C ASP A 43 -7.64 14.41 5.67
N LEU A 44 -8.00 13.24 5.11
CA LEU A 44 -7.61 12.78 3.77
C LEU A 44 -8.67 13.02 2.69
N GLY A 45 -9.68 13.86 2.96
CA GLY A 45 -10.74 14.23 2.02
C GLY A 45 -12.05 13.45 2.23
N SER A 46 -12.90 13.42 1.20
CA SER A 46 -14.24 12.84 1.29
C SER A 46 -14.21 11.31 1.45
N ALA A 47 -15.21 10.77 2.16
CA ALA A 47 -15.38 9.34 2.32
C ALA A 47 -16.19 8.74 1.14
N TYR A 48 -15.67 7.68 0.54
CA TYR A 48 -16.31 6.92 -0.52
C TYR A 48 -16.53 5.48 -0.05
N ASN A 49 -17.62 5.25 0.70
CA ASN A 49 -17.96 3.93 1.22
C ASN A 49 -18.51 3.04 0.10
N LEU A 50 -17.88 1.89 -0.14
CA LEU A 50 -18.26 0.98 -1.22
C LEU A 50 -19.74 0.55 -1.17
N ALA A 51 -20.33 0.43 0.02
CA ALA A 51 -21.75 0.06 0.17
C ALA A 51 -22.69 1.09 -0.48
N ASP A 52 -22.34 2.38 -0.45
CA ASP A 52 -23.13 3.47 -1.03
C ASP A 52 -23.14 3.43 -2.57
N TYR A 53 -22.20 2.70 -3.17
CA TYR A 53 -22.05 2.56 -4.62
C TYR A 53 -22.54 1.20 -5.14
N GLY A 54 -23.29 0.44 -4.34
CA GLY A 54 -23.88 -0.83 -4.75
C GLY A 54 -22.86 -1.96 -4.91
N ILE A 55 -21.70 -1.85 -4.24
CA ILE A 55 -20.78 -2.95 -4.06
C ILE A 55 -21.32 -3.82 -2.92
N VAL A 56 -21.57 -5.09 -3.22
CA VAL A 56 -22.18 -6.02 -2.28
C VAL A 56 -21.12 -6.81 -1.51
N ASN A 57 -21.39 -7.09 -0.24
CA ASN A 57 -20.60 -7.99 0.60
C ASN A 57 -20.81 -9.44 0.14
N ASP A 58 -20.16 -9.82 -0.96
CA ASP A 58 -20.20 -11.17 -1.52
C ASP A 58 -18.81 -11.56 -2.02
N SER A 59 -18.30 -12.68 -1.47
CA SER A 59 -16.97 -13.22 -1.80
C SER A 59 -16.89 -14.00 -3.12
N THR A 60 -18.01 -14.11 -3.84
CA THR A 60 -18.16 -14.87 -5.09
C THR A 60 -18.43 -14.00 -6.31
N VAL A 61 -18.91 -12.76 -6.10
CA VAL A 61 -19.21 -11.83 -7.20
C VAL A 61 -17.99 -10.95 -7.45
N LEU A 62 -17.41 -11.04 -8.65
CA LEU A 62 -16.32 -10.16 -9.07
C LEU A 62 -16.84 -8.73 -9.28
N GLN A 63 -16.28 -7.76 -8.55
CA GLN A 63 -16.78 -6.37 -8.54
C GLN A 63 -15.72 -5.34 -8.93
N THR A 64 -14.68 -5.77 -9.65
CA THR A 64 -13.51 -4.95 -9.98
C THR A 64 -13.86 -3.66 -10.67
N GLU A 65 -14.69 -3.70 -11.72
CA GLU A 65 -15.10 -2.49 -12.44
C GLU A 65 -15.86 -1.49 -11.54
N LYS A 66 -16.74 -2.00 -10.67
CA LYS A 66 -17.51 -1.15 -9.74
C LYS A 66 -16.60 -0.50 -8.71
N ILE A 67 -15.70 -1.26 -8.10
CA ILE A 67 -14.74 -0.73 -7.11
C ILE A 67 -13.79 0.28 -7.78
N GLN A 68 -13.30 -0.03 -8.99
CA GLN A 68 -12.46 0.88 -9.76
C GLN A 68 -13.20 2.19 -10.09
N ALA A 69 -14.49 2.14 -10.43
CA ALA A 69 -15.29 3.34 -10.66
C ALA A 69 -15.41 4.22 -9.40
N VAL A 70 -15.44 3.63 -8.20
CA VAL A 70 -15.41 4.39 -6.94
C VAL A 70 -14.04 5.04 -6.71
N ILE A 71 -12.95 4.33 -6.97
CA ILE A 71 -11.59 4.88 -6.92
C ILE A 71 -11.44 6.05 -7.90
N ASP A 72 -11.95 5.88 -9.11
CA ASP A 72 -11.90 6.90 -10.16
C ASP A 72 -12.67 8.16 -9.76
N ARG A 73 -13.87 7.99 -9.19
CA ARG A 73 -14.65 9.10 -8.64
C ARG A 73 -13.94 9.77 -7.46
N ALA A 74 -13.37 9.00 -6.55
CA ALA A 74 -12.59 9.54 -5.43
C ALA A 74 -11.40 10.37 -5.92
N ALA A 75 -10.78 10.00 -7.05
CA ALA A 75 -9.65 10.73 -7.61
C ALA A 75 -10.01 12.13 -8.15
N GLU A 76 -11.27 12.38 -8.50
CA GLU A 76 -11.71 13.68 -9.03
C GLU A 76 -11.60 14.80 -7.99
N GLN A 77 -12.02 14.52 -6.75
CA GLN A 77 -12.02 15.49 -5.64
C GLN A 77 -11.00 15.17 -4.55
N GLY A 78 -10.37 14.00 -4.62
CA GLY A 78 -9.59 13.41 -3.53
C GLY A 78 -10.49 12.75 -2.48
N GLY A 79 -9.93 11.76 -1.79
CA GLY A 79 -10.64 11.12 -0.69
C GLY A 79 -10.25 9.68 -0.41
N VAL A 80 -10.99 9.09 0.52
CA VAL A 80 -10.73 7.77 1.08
C VAL A 80 -11.79 6.80 0.58
N VAL A 81 -11.36 5.76 -0.13
CA VAL A 81 -12.19 4.61 -0.48
C VAL A 81 -12.28 3.70 0.74
N ILE A 82 -13.49 3.58 1.29
CA ILE A 82 -13.77 2.80 2.51
C ILE A 82 -14.35 1.46 2.12
N VAL A 83 -13.66 0.39 2.49
CA VAL A 83 -14.16 -0.99 2.43
C VAL A 83 -14.83 -1.29 3.78
N PRO A 84 -16.17 -1.36 3.86
CA PRO A 84 -16.83 -1.63 5.11
C PRO A 84 -16.74 -3.11 5.49
N LYS A 85 -17.19 -3.46 6.69
CA LYS A 85 -17.26 -4.87 7.14
C LYS A 85 -17.87 -5.79 6.08
N GLY A 86 -17.23 -6.94 5.81
CA GLY A 86 -17.65 -7.87 4.77
C GLY A 86 -16.49 -8.42 3.94
N THR A 87 -16.77 -9.28 2.97
CA THR A 87 -15.79 -9.81 2.00
C THR A 87 -16.17 -9.40 0.59
N TYR A 88 -15.23 -8.79 -0.14
CA TYR A 88 -15.46 -8.23 -1.48
C TYR A 88 -14.46 -8.84 -2.45
N LEU A 89 -14.94 -9.55 -3.46
CA LEU A 89 -14.09 -10.17 -4.48
C LEU A 89 -13.72 -9.17 -5.58
N THR A 90 -12.43 -9.04 -5.86
CA THR A 90 -11.90 -8.18 -6.92
C THR A 90 -10.62 -8.74 -7.54
N GLY A 91 -10.43 -8.53 -8.84
CA GLY A 91 -9.12 -8.45 -9.48
C GLY A 91 -8.34 -7.18 -9.13
N ALA A 92 -7.44 -6.77 -10.00
CA ALA A 92 -6.54 -5.65 -9.77
C ALA A 92 -7.27 -4.30 -9.62
N LEU A 93 -6.87 -3.52 -8.62
CA LEU A 93 -7.30 -2.14 -8.43
C LEU A 93 -6.13 -1.18 -8.63
N PHE A 94 -6.40 -0.06 -9.28
CA PHE A 94 -5.42 0.97 -9.62
C PHE A 94 -5.81 2.28 -8.94
N PHE A 95 -5.10 2.62 -7.87
CA PHE A 95 -5.28 3.87 -7.14
C PHE A 95 -4.61 5.04 -7.89
N LYS A 96 -5.17 6.23 -7.68
CA LYS A 96 -4.79 7.46 -8.38
C LYS A 96 -4.30 8.53 -7.39
N PRO A 97 -3.61 9.58 -7.83
CA PRO A 97 -3.25 10.71 -6.97
C PRO A 97 -4.43 11.21 -6.14
N ARG A 98 -4.18 11.53 -4.85
CA ARG A 98 -5.17 12.02 -3.86
C ARG A 98 -6.23 11.00 -3.44
N THR A 99 -6.08 9.73 -3.79
CA THR A 99 -6.94 8.66 -3.28
C THR A 99 -6.25 7.92 -2.14
N HIS A 100 -7.03 7.33 -1.24
CA HIS A 100 -6.55 6.53 -0.12
C HIS A 100 -7.46 5.31 0.06
N LEU A 101 -6.95 4.27 0.72
CA LEU A 101 -7.69 3.05 1.03
C LEU A 101 -7.83 2.90 2.55
N HIS A 102 -9.05 2.64 3.01
CA HIS A 102 -9.35 2.30 4.39
C HIS A 102 -10.17 1.01 4.46
N LEU A 103 -9.71 0.02 5.21
CA LEU A 103 -10.44 -1.22 5.47
C LEU A 103 -10.96 -1.22 6.91
N GLU A 104 -12.27 -1.12 7.07
CA GLU A 104 -12.89 -1.17 8.40
C GLU A 104 -12.67 -2.53 9.09
N GLU A 105 -12.90 -2.57 10.39
CA GLU A 105 -12.83 -3.81 11.15
C GLU A 105 -13.77 -4.89 10.56
N GLY A 106 -13.23 -6.07 10.30
CA GLY A 106 -13.97 -7.16 9.67
C GLY A 106 -14.21 -7.00 8.16
N ALA A 107 -13.64 -5.98 7.52
CA ALA A 107 -13.56 -5.89 6.07
C ALA A 107 -12.51 -6.86 5.53
N THR A 108 -12.75 -7.45 4.37
CA THR A 108 -11.83 -8.28 3.62
C THR A 108 -11.92 -7.93 2.15
N LEU A 109 -10.86 -7.33 1.61
CA LEU A 109 -10.69 -7.18 0.18
C LEU A 109 -10.00 -8.44 -0.35
N LYS A 110 -10.76 -9.30 -1.02
CA LYS A 110 -10.32 -10.63 -1.47
C LYS A 110 -9.96 -10.60 -2.96
N GLY A 111 -8.73 -10.99 -3.27
CA GLY A 111 -8.25 -11.15 -4.64
C GLY A 111 -8.97 -12.28 -5.39
N SER A 112 -9.20 -12.07 -6.67
CA SER A 112 -9.56 -13.13 -7.61
C SER A 112 -8.46 -14.19 -7.67
N ASP A 113 -8.83 -15.47 -7.75
CA ASP A 113 -7.92 -16.56 -8.07
C ASP A 113 -7.89 -16.90 -9.58
N ASP A 114 -8.67 -16.16 -10.39
CA ASP A 114 -8.52 -16.11 -11.85
C ASP A 114 -7.53 -15.01 -12.23
N ILE A 115 -6.45 -15.41 -12.92
CA ILE A 115 -5.38 -14.52 -13.33
C ILE A 115 -5.80 -13.54 -14.42
N SER A 116 -6.85 -13.84 -15.21
CA SER A 116 -7.33 -12.91 -16.23
C SER A 116 -7.88 -11.60 -15.64
N ASN A 117 -8.17 -11.60 -14.34
CA ASN A 117 -8.65 -10.42 -13.61
C ASN A 117 -7.51 -9.49 -13.16
N PHE A 118 -6.26 -9.78 -13.56
CA PHE A 118 -5.09 -8.97 -13.30
C PHE A 118 -4.44 -8.65 -14.65
N PRO A 119 -4.54 -7.42 -15.17
CA PRO A 119 -3.94 -7.09 -16.45
C PRO A 119 -2.41 -7.15 -16.41
N ILE A 120 -1.79 -7.38 -17.57
CA ILE A 120 -0.34 -7.30 -17.73
C ILE A 120 0.08 -5.83 -17.76
N VAL A 121 0.99 -5.45 -16.87
CA VAL A 121 1.55 -4.10 -16.73
C VAL A 121 3.07 -4.15 -16.65
N ASP A 122 3.73 -3.01 -16.81
CA ASP A 122 5.14 -2.89 -16.48
C ASP A 122 5.29 -2.90 -14.95
N THR A 123 5.94 -3.93 -14.41
CA THR A 123 6.09 -4.15 -12.97
C THR A 123 7.47 -4.72 -12.66
N ARG A 124 7.73 -4.95 -11.36
CA ARG A 124 8.98 -5.53 -10.87
C ARG A 124 8.72 -6.83 -10.13
N ILE A 125 9.41 -7.89 -10.55
CA ILE A 125 9.33 -9.22 -9.98
C ILE A 125 10.75 -9.79 -9.87
N GLU A 126 11.07 -10.36 -8.70
CA GLU A 126 12.40 -10.93 -8.42
C GLU A 126 13.59 -10.04 -8.81
N GLY A 127 13.42 -8.72 -8.68
CA GLY A 127 14.46 -7.75 -8.97
C GLY A 127 14.47 -7.17 -10.38
N GLN A 128 13.68 -7.72 -11.30
CA GLN A 128 13.67 -7.39 -12.72
C GLN A 128 12.45 -6.56 -13.11
N SER A 129 12.66 -5.53 -13.93
CA SER A 129 11.57 -4.77 -14.57
C SER A 129 11.09 -5.50 -15.82
N VAL A 130 9.84 -5.94 -15.84
CA VAL A 130 9.27 -6.80 -16.89
C VAL A 130 7.78 -6.49 -17.11
N LYS A 131 7.22 -7.00 -18.20
CA LYS A 131 5.75 -7.09 -18.37
C LYS A 131 5.23 -8.32 -17.65
N TYR A 132 4.38 -8.13 -16.64
CA TYR A 132 3.78 -9.21 -15.86
C TYR A 132 2.40 -8.82 -15.33
N PHE A 133 1.67 -9.77 -14.74
CA PHE A 133 0.38 -9.49 -14.12
C PHE A 133 0.52 -8.48 -12.98
N SER A 134 -0.44 -7.57 -12.87
CA SER A 134 -0.51 -6.56 -11.82
C SER A 134 -0.84 -7.17 -10.44
N ALA A 135 -0.48 -6.46 -9.37
CA ALA A 135 -0.87 -6.84 -8.02
C ALA A 135 -2.38 -6.62 -7.77
N LEU A 136 -2.87 -7.04 -6.59
CA LEU A 136 -4.24 -6.75 -6.15
C LEU A 136 -4.49 -5.24 -5.95
N ILE A 137 -3.51 -4.53 -5.38
CA ILE A 137 -3.55 -3.08 -5.14
C ILE A 137 -2.33 -2.47 -5.80
N ASN A 138 -2.56 -1.54 -6.72
CA ASN A 138 -1.51 -0.86 -7.48
C ASN A 138 -1.62 0.65 -7.22
N ALA A 139 -0.54 1.26 -6.77
CA ALA A 139 -0.44 2.70 -6.51
C ALA A 139 0.85 3.23 -7.15
N ASP A 140 0.87 3.29 -8.48
CA ASP A 140 2.00 3.83 -9.24
C ASP A 140 1.87 5.34 -9.39
N LYS A 141 2.97 6.08 -9.13
CA LYS A 141 3.03 7.55 -9.17
C LYS A 141 2.00 8.25 -8.27
N VAL A 142 1.61 7.61 -7.16
CA VAL A 142 0.70 8.17 -6.16
C VAL A 142 1.50 8.63 -4.94
N ASN A 143 1.72 9.95 -4.82
CA ASN A 143 2.41 10.51 -3.66
C ASN A 143 1.45 10.61 -2.46
N GLY A 144 1.92 10.21 -1.28
CA GLY A 144 1.13 10.29 -0.04
C GLY A 144 -0.02 9.28 0.07
N PHE A 145 0.01 8.21 -0.72
CA PHE A 145 -1.00 7.14 -0.64
C PHE A 145 -1.03 6.52 0.75
N THR A 146 -2.24 6.29 1.27
CA THR A 146 -2.43 5.65 2.58
C THR A 146 -3.26 4.38 2.41
N ILE A 147 -2.79 3.28 2.99
CA ILE A 147 -3.60 2.09 3.29
C ILE A 147 -3.74 2.06 4.81
N SER A 148 -4.96 2.00 5.32
CA SER A 148 -5.24 2.09 6.75
C SER A 148 -6.41 1.19 7.17
N GLY A 149 -6.64 1.10 8.48
CA GLY A 149 -7.72 0.32 9.08
C GLY A 149 -7.29 -1.07 9.53
N SER A 150 -8.20 -1.77 10.23
CA SER A 150 -7.97 -3.08 10.85
C SER A 150 -8.52 -4.25 10.03
N GLY A 151 -9.07 -3.98 8.85
CA GLY A 151 -9.50 -5.02 7.91
C GLY A 151 -8.36 -5.79 7.25
N THR A 152 -8.72 -6.69 6.34
CA THR A 152 -7.81 -7.65 5.72
C THR A 152 -7.68 -7.43 4.22
N ILE A 153 -6.45 -7.39 3.72
CA ILE A 153 -6.17 -7.59 2.29
C ILE A 153 -5.82 -9.07 2.12
N ASN A 154 -6.69 -9.81 1.43
CA ASN A 154 -6.52 -11.25 1.20
C ASN A 154 -6.16 -11.48 -0.27
N GLY A 155 -4.89 -11.77 -0.56
CA GLY A 155 -4.42 -12.01 -1.94
C GLY A 155 -4.95 -13.29 -2.60
N ASN A 156 -5.64 -14.17 -1.86
CA ASN A 156 -6.24 -15.42 -2.35
C ASN A 156 -5.26 -16.33 -3.15
N GLY A 157 -3.98 -16.32 -2.76
CA GLY A 157 -2.89 -16.82 -3.59
C GLY A 157 -2.70 -18.35 -3.63
N LEU A 158 -3.46 -19.12 -2.86
CA LEU A 158 -3.26 -20.57 -2.72
C LEU A 158 -3.35 -21.31 -4.06
N ARG A 159 -4.22 -20.86 -4.96
CA ARG A 159 -4.36 -21.45 -6.30
C ARG A 159 -3.07 -21.33 -7.10
N TYR A 160 -2.48 -20.14 -7.16
CA TYR A 160 -1.21 -19.90 -7.87
C TYR A 160 -0.06 -20.71 -7.28
N TRP A 161 -0.01 -20.84 -5.95
CA TRP A 161 0.99 -21.68 -5.28
C TRP A 161 0.85 -23.17 -5.67
N LYS A 162 -0.37 -23.70 -5.69
CA LYS A 162 -0.63 -25.08 -6.13
C LYS A 162 -0.26 -25.28 -7.60
N SER A 163 -0.61 -24.33 -8.47
CA SER A 163 -0.25 -24.36 -9.89
C SER A 163 1.27 -24.40 -10.11
N PHE A 164 2.04 -23.59 -9.37
CA PHE A 164 3.50 -23.59 -9.42
C PHE A 164 4.09 -24.97 -9.09
N TRP A 165 3.68 -25.58 -7.98
CA TRP A 165 4.21 -26.88 -7.58
C TRP A 165 3.78 -28.01 -8.50
N LEU A 166 2.55 -27.96 -9.03
CA LEU A 166 2.09 -28.90 -10.04
C LEU A 166 2.94 -28.81 -11.31
N ARG A 167 3.26 -27.59 -11.76
CA ARG A 167 4.12 -27.35 -12.92
C ARG A 167 5.53 -27.90 -12.73
N ARG A 168 6.09 -27.77 -11.53
CA ARG A 168 7.41 -28.32 -11.20
C ARG A 168 7.50 -29.85 -11.26
N GLN A 169 6.39 -30.57 -11.12
CA GLN A 169 6.38 -32.04 -11.21
C GLN A 169 6.79 -32.53 -12.61
N TRP A 170 6.38 -31.83 -13.67
CA TRP A 170 6.69 -32.21 -15.06
C TRP A 170 7.72 -31.28 -15.73
N ASN A 171 7.87 -30.04 -15.25
CA ASN A 171 8.94 -29.13 -15.64
C ASN A 171 9.77 -28.70 -14.40
N PRO A 172 10.77 -29.49 -13.98
CA PRO A 172 11.60 -29.17 -12.83
C PRO A 172 12.41 -27.87 -12.95
N LYS A 173 12.59 -27.36 -14.18
CA LYS A 173 13.27 -26.09 -14.47
C LYS A 173 12.36 -24.86 -14.34
N CYS A 174 11.06 -25.05 -14.12
CA CYS A 174 10.11 -23.97 -13.87
C CYS A 174 10.60 -23.07 -12.73
N THR A 175 10.59 -21.78 -12.99
CA THR A 175 10.90 -20.69 -12.07
C THR A 175 9.62 -19.99 -11.62
N ASN A 176 9.71 -19.11 -10.63
CA ASN A 176 8.54 -18.34 -10.17
C ASN A 176 7.99 -17.38 -11.22
N MET A 177 8.76 -17.10 -12.27
CA MET A 177 8.41 -16.26 -13.42
C MET A 177 7.53 -16.97 -14.45
N ASP A 178 7.51 -18.31 -14.42
CA ASP A 178 6.71 -19.11 -15.35
C ASP A 178 5.26 -19.29 -14.86
N GLU A 179 4.98 -18.92 -13.61
CA GLU A 179 3.66 -19.09 -13.00
C GLU A 179 2.81 -17.83 -13.14
N MET A 180 1.66 -17.95 -13.81
CA MET A 180 0.75 -16.83 -14.04
C MET A 180 0.06 -16.41 -12.73
N ARG A 181 0.63 -15.42 -12.05
CA ARG A 181 0.20 -14.96 -10.73
C ARG A 181 0.30 -13.42 -10.60
N PRO A 182 -0.54 -12.81 -9.75
CA PRO A 182 -0.43 -11.39 -9.40
C PRO A 182 0.86 -11.06 -8.64
#